data_AF-A0A6N7HDY0-F1
#
_entry.id   AF-A0A6N7HDY0-F1
#
_cell.length_a   1.000
_cell.length_b   1.000
_cell.length_c   1.000
_cell.angle_alpha   90.00
_cell.angle_beta   90.00
_cell.angle_gamma   90.00
#
_symmetry.space_group_name_H-M   'P 1'
#
loop_
_entity.id
_entity.type
_entity.pdbx_description
1 polymer ?
#
loop_
_entity_poly.entity_id
_entity_poly.type
_entity_poly.pdbx_seq_one_letter_code
_entity_poly.pdbx_strand_id
1 'polypeptide(L)'
;MSRDASVGVLWWYSASSVLLGPPVSSLVSSRVSPAVRGGSVADPALASMTLFLHPDGRVLDARSSGVVPASMLGKGLAAALSSAVAAVAAASGAPEPALWAIATDSLANQVLWAGGTPPVAVSLAASVGGALPVPRYVSVGGRHAVRRASCCLIYQAPGEQKCVSCPRQHPDDRYRRLRAALGG
;
A
#
# COMPACT_ATOMS: atom_id res chain seq x y z
N MET A 1 4.57 -19.11 11.55
CA MET A 1 4.08 -17.80 12.04
C MET A 1 2.88 -18.07 12.93
N SER A 2 2.76 -17.37 14.06
CA SER A 2 1.62 -17.54 14.97
C SER A 2 0.31 -17.09 14.29
N ARG A 3 -0.83 -17.48 14.88
CA ARG A 3 -2.14 -17.02 14.43
C ARG A 3 -2.25 -15.50 14.51
N ASP A 4 -1.81 -14.92 15.62
CA ASP A 4 -1.86 -13.46 15.85
C ASP A 4 -1.01 -12.70 14.83
N ALA A 5 0.20 -13.17 14.54
CA ALA A 5 1.05 -12.56 13.53
C ALA A 5 0.45 -12.66 12.11
N SER A 6 -0.27 -13.74 11.82
CA SER A 6 -0.95 -13.93 10.53
C SER A 6 -2.15 -13.00 10.39
N VAL A 7 -2.94 -12.83 11.46
CA VAL A 7 -4.05 -11.87 11.52
C VAL A 7 -3.53 -10.44 11.44
N GLY A 8 -2.45 -10.10 12.14
CA GLY A 8 -1.82 -8.78 12.09
C GLY A 8 -1.32 -8.43 10.68
N VAL A 9 -0.69 -9.38 9.99
CA VAL A 9 -0.29 -9.22 8.58
C VAL A 9 -1.50 -9.00 7.66
N LEU A 10 -2.58 -9.77 7.83
CA LEU A 10 -3.78 -9.62 7.01
C LEU A 10 -4.49 -8.28 7.27
N TRP A 11 -4.60 -7.88 8.53
CA TRP A 11 -5.16 -6.59 8.92
C TRP A 11 -4.33 -5.43 8.34
N TRP A 12 -3.00 -5.49 8.47
CA TRP A 12 -2.09 -4.48 7.93
C TRP A 12 -2.16 -4.37 6.41
N TYR A 13 -2.38 -5.48 5.69
CA TYR A 13 -2.61 -5.44 4.25
C TYR A 13 -3.80 -4.53 3.88
N SER A 14 -4.91 -4.60 4.60
CA SER A 14 -6.04 -3.70 4.39
C SER A 14 -5.73 -2.28 4.88
N ALA A 15 -5.25 -2.15 6.12
CA ALA A 15 -5.05 -0.85 6.77
C ALA A 15 -4.01 0.02 6.05
N SER A 16 -2.88 -0.55 5.64
CA SER A 16 -1.83 0.19 4.92
C SER A 16 -2.32 0.73 3.57
N SER A 17 -3.16 -0.02 2.85
CA SER A 17 -3.73 0.44 1.59
C SER A 17 -4.60 1.66 1.80
N VAL A 18 -5.45 1.65 2.84
CA VAL A 18 -6.34 2.77 3.17
C VAL A 18 -5.56 3.99 3.68
N LEU A 19 -4.62 3.78 4.61
CA LEU A 19 -3.76 4.84 5.17
C LEU A 19 -3.00 5.62 4.09
N LEU A 20 -2.54 4.92 3.05
CA LEU A 20 -1.79 5.53 1.94
C LEU A 20 -2.67 6.25 0.91
N GLY A 21 -4.00 6.03 0.92
CA GLY A 21 -4.93 6.55 -0.08
C GLY A 21 -4.87 8.09 -0.23
N PRO A 22 -5.16 8.88 0.83
CA PRO A 22 -5.17 10.35 0.73
C PRO A 22 -3.83 10.97 0.26
N PRO A 23 -2.67 10.66 0.86
CA PRO A 23 -1.41 11.27 0.41
C PRO A 23 -1.01 10.85 -1.01
N VAL A 24 -1.26 9.60 -1.41
CA VAL A 24 -0.89 9.12 -2.75
C VAL A 24 -1.82 9.68 -3.83
N SER A 25 -3.14 9.67 -3.60
CA SER A 25 -4.11 10.19 -4.57
C SER A 25 -3.96 11.70 -4.81
N SER A 26 -3.69 12.47 -3.75
CA SER A 26 -3.40 13.91 -3.88
C SER A 26 -2.08 14.19 -4.63
N LEU A 27 -1.02 13.39 -4.38
CA LEU A 27 0.23 13.48 -5.15
C LEU A 27 -0.03 13.25 -6.64
N VAL A 28 -0.71 12.16 -7.01
CA VAL A 28 -0.94 11.84 -8.42
C VAL A 28 -1.82 12.91 -9.08
N SER A 29 -2.88 13.34 -8.40
CA SER A 29 -3.78 14.39 -8.91
C SER A 29 -3.07 15.72 -9.15
N SER A 30 -2.15 16.10 -8.25
CA SER A 30 -1.37 17.36 -8.39
C SER A 30 -0.42 17.36 -9.59
N ARG A 31 0.01 16.18 -10.07
CA ARG A 31 0.87 16.06 -11.27
C ARG A 31 0.12 16.15 -12.58
N VAL A 32 -1.19 15.89 -12.56
CA VAL A 32 -2.05 15.93 -13.76
C VAL A 32 -2.57 17.36 -14.01
N SER A 33 -2.69 18.20 -12.97
CA SER A 33 -3.24 19.55 -13.08
C SER A 33 -2.20 20.66 -12.86
N PRO A 34 -1.73 21.36 -13.91
CA PRO A 34 -0.75 22.45 -13.80
C PRO A 34 -1.26 23.72 -13.08
N ALA A 35 -2.56 23.78 -12.75
CA ALA A 35 -3.16 24.84 -11.96
C ALA A 35 -2.74 24.81 -10.46
N VAL A 36 -2.25 23.66 -9.96
CA VAL A 36 -1.76 23.51 -8.57
C VAL A 36 -0.26 23.86 -8.51
N ARG A 37 0.09 25.08 -8.94
CA ARG A 37 1.44 25.63 -8.73
C ARG A 37 1.60 25.96 -7.25
N GLY A 38 2.35 25.10 -6.54
CA GLY A 38 2.51 25.14 -5.09
C GLY A 38 2.60 23.74 -4.46
N GLY A 39 2.16 22.71 -5.20
CA GLY A 39 2.52 21.31 -4.97
C GLY A 39 2.21 20.77 -3.57
N SER A 40 1.13 21.19 -2.93
CA SER A 40 0.72 20.60 -1.66
C SER A 40 0.01 19.26 -1.88
N VAL A 41 0.22 18.33 -0.96
CA VAL A 41 -0.43 17.03 -0.90
C VAL A 41 -1.06 16.83 0.47
N ALA A 42 -1.99 15.90 0.59
CA ALA A 42 -2.55 15.53 1.89
C ALA A 42 -1.43 15.13 2.85
N ASP A 43 -1.48 15.66 4.07
CA ASP A 43 -0.47 15.41 5.10
C ASP A 43 -0.49 13.93 5.52
N PRO A 44 0.60 13.16 5.34
CA PRO A 44 0.67 11.76 5.73
C PRO A 44 0.83 11.55 7.25
N ALA A 45 1.04 12.59 8.04
CA ALA A 45 1.24 12.45 9.48
C ALA A 45 0.03 11.78 10.15
N LEU A 46 0.29 10.80 11.03
CA LEU A 46 -0.79 10.07 11.73
C LEU A 46 -1.68 11.01 12.55
N ALA A 47 -1.14 12.10 13.10
CA ALA A 47 -1.92 13.11 13.83
C ALA A 47 -2.91 13.89 12.95
N SER A 48 -2.66 13.94 11.63
CA SER A 48 -3.54 14.56 10.64
C SER A 48 -4.50 13.54 10.00
N MET A 49 -4.39 12.25 10.35
CA MET A 49 -5.17 11.17 9.76
C MET A 49 -6.34 10.75 10.65
N THR A 50 -7.54 10.79 10.08
CA THR A 50 -8.73 10.12 10.63
C THR A 50 -8.98 8.84 9.85
N LEU A 51 -8.96 7.70 10.54
CA LEU A 51 -9.34 6.41 9.98
C LEU A 51 -10.81 6.13 10.30
N PHE A 52 -11.55 5.65 9.31
CA PHE A 52 -12.93 5.19 9.49
C PHE A 52 -12.92 3.69 9.68
N LEU A 53 -13.27 3.23 10.88
CA LEU A 53 -13.27 1.81 11.23
C LEU A 53 -14.69 1.26 11.25
N HIS A 54 -14.83 0.05 10.74
CA HIS A 54 -16.00 -0.78 11.01
C HIS A 54 -15.89 -1.40 12.42
N PRO A 55 -17.00 -1.70 13.13
CA PRO A 55 -16.96 -2.31 14.46
C PRO A 55 -16.20 -3.65 14.56
N ASP A 56 -16.03 -4.36 13.44
CA ASP A 56 -15.22 -5.60 13.35
C ASP A 56 -13.71 -5.35 13.21
N GLY A 57 -13.26 -4.09 13.28
CA GLY A 57 -11.86 -3.70 13.21
C GLY A 57 -11.33 -3.47 11.79
N ARG A 58 -12.14 -3.65 10.73
CA ARG A 58 -11.72 -3.30 9.37
C ARG A 58 -11.57 -1.78 9.22
N VAL A 59 -10.48 -1.36 8.59
CA VAL A 59 -10.28 0.04 8.17
C VAL A 59 -10.93 0.23 6.81
N LEU A 60 -11.94 1.09 6.74
CA LEU A 60 -12.77 1.30 5.56
C LEU A 60 -12.26 2.45 4.70
N ASP A 61 -11.88 3.55 5.32
CA ASP A 61 -11.43 4.76 4.64
C ASP A 61 -10.48 5.57 5.53
N ALA A 62 -9.77 6.54 4.94
CA ALA A 62 -8.91 7.47 5.63
C ALA A 62 -9.12 8.89 5.08
N ARG A 63 -9.04 9.88 5.96
CA ARG A 63 -9.05 11.30 5.59
C ARG A 63 -7.88 12.02 6.25
N SER A 64 -7.15 12.80 5.46
CA SER A 64 -6.25 13.82 6.01
C SER A 64 -7.02 15.11 6.33
N SER A 65 -6.76 15.72 7.47
CA SER A 65 -7.22 17.06 7.84
C SER A 65 -6.23 18.16 7.45
N GLY A 66 -5.02 17.80 7.01
CA GLY A 66 -3.92 18.72 6.73
C GLY A 66 -3.34 18.57 5.34
N VAL A 67 -2.49 19.54 4.97
CA VAL A 67 -1.70 19.50 3.74
C VAL A 67 -0.25 19.88 4.02
N VAL A 68 0.68 19.29 3.26
CA VAL A 68 2.11 19.58 3.32
C VAL A 68 2.67 19.78 1.92
N PRO A 69 3.82 20.46 1.74
CA PRO A 69 4.51 20.46 0.46
C PRO A 69 4.83 19.03 -0.01
N ALA A 70 4.67 18.73 -1.29
CA ALA A 70 4.93 17.40 -1.87
C ALA A 70 6.37 16.93 -1.62
N SER A 71 7.33 17.84 -1.51
CA SER A 71 8.72 17.52 -1.14
C SER A 71 8.85 16.89 0.25
N MET A 72 7.91 17.15 1.16
CA MET A 72 7.88 16.59 2.52
C MET A 72 7.18 15.23 2.59
N LEU A 73 6.51 14.80 1.52
CA LEU A 73 5.69 13.60 1.50
C LEU A 73 6.49 12.33 1.86
N GLY A 74 7.67 12.15 1.25
CA GLY A 74 8.52 10.98 1.51
C GLY A 74 8.90 10.85 2.99
N LYS A 75 9.37 11.94 3.59
CA LYS A 75 9.72 12.00 5.02
C LYS A 75 8.51 11.78 5.92
N GLY A 76 7.37 12.38 5.60
CA GLY A 76 6.14 12.22 6.36
C GLY A 76 5.61 10.79 6.32
N LEU A 77 5.62 10.16 5.15
CA LEU A 77 5.29 8.75 4.98
C LEU A 77 6.26 7.83 5.73
N ALA A 78 7.56 8.13 5.71
CA ALA A 78 8.56 7.36 6.46
C ALA A 78 8.25 7.35 7.96
N ALA A 79 7.94 8.51 8.54
CA ALA A 79 7.57 8.63 9.95
C ALA A 79 6.26 7.89 10.26
N ALA A 80 5.22 8.11 9.46
CA ALA A 80 3.91 7.49 9.67
C ALA A 80 3.96 5.96 9.55
N LEU A 81 4.61 5.44 8.50
CA LEU A 81 4.74 4.00 8.28
C LEU A 81 5.63 3.35 9.34
N SER A 82 6.72 3.99 9.78
CA SER A 82 7.57 3.44 10.84
C SER A 82 6.80 3.28 12.14
N SER A 83 6.03 4.31 12.53
CA SER A 83 5.18 4.25 13.73
C SER A 83 4.10 3.17 13.62
N ALA A 84 3.41 3.09 12.47
CA ALA A 84 2.38 2.09 12.24
C ALA A 84 2.93 0.65 12.21
N VAL A 85 4.05 0.42 11.52
CA VAL A 85 4.71 -0.89 11.45
C VAL A 85 5.15 -1.35 12.85
N ALA A 86 5.79 -0.48 13.63
CA ALA A 86 6.19 -0.80 15.00
C ALA A 86 4.97 -1.14 15.88
N ALA A 87 3.88 -0.38 15.79
CA ALA A 87 2.66 -0.64 16.55
C ALA A 87 2.02 -1.98 16.18
N VAL A 88 1.91 -2.30 14.87
CA VAL A 88 1.36 -3.57 14.42
C VAL A 88 2.25 -4.75 14.80
N ALA A 89 3.57 -4.61 14.66
CA ALA A 89 4.53 -5.65 15.05
C ALA A 89 4.41 -5.94 16.55
N ALA A 90 4.37 -4.90 17.39
CA ALA A 90 4.21 -5.06 18.83
C ALA A 90 2.86 -5.71 19.21
N ALA A 91 1.77 -5.35 18.54
CA ALA A 91 0.44 -5.86 18.85
C ALA A 91 0.20 -7.31 18.39
N SER A 92 0.91 -7.77 17.35
CA SER A 92 0.63 -9.06 16.70
C SER A 92 1.79 -10.05 16.69
N GLY A 93 3.02 -9.60 16.96
CA GLY A 93 4.24 -10.38 16.74
C GLY A 93 4.56 -10.59 15.26
N ALA A 94 3.93 -9.84 14.35
CA ALA A 94 4.25 -9.90 12.93
C ALA A 94 5.67 -9.37 12.65
N PRO A 95 6.45 -10.00 11.77
CA PRO A 95 7.79 -9.54 11.46
C PRO A 95 7.73 -8.24 10.66
N GLU A 96 8.41 -7.20 11.16
CA GLU A 96 8.46 -5.88 10.50
C GLU A 96 8.85 -5.93 9.01
N PRO A 97 9.83 -6.75 8.55
CA PRO A 97 10.13 -6.86 7.12
C PRO A 97 8.92 -7.26 6.26
N ALA A 98 8.02 -8.11 6.79
CA ALA A 98 6.80 -8.48 6.08
C ALA A 98 5.82 -7.30 6.02
N LEU A 99 5.71 -6.53 7.11
CA LEU A 99 4.84 -5.34 7.18
C LEU A 99 5.33 -4.23 6.21
N TRP A 100 6.64 -4.02 6.12
CA TRP A 100 7.24 -3.08 5.15
C TRP A 100 7.04 -3.52 3.70
N ALA A 101 7.18 -4.81 3.41
CA ALA A 101 6.89 -5.34 2.07
C ALA A 101 5.40 -5.14 1.69
N ILE A 102 4.49 -5.26 2.66
CA ILE A 102 3.06 -4.96 2.46
C ILE A 102 2.84 -3.48 2.19
N ALA A 103 3.42 -2.59 3.00
CA ALA A 103 3.32 -1.15 2.80
C ALA A 103 3.82 -0.73 1.41
N THR A 104 4.90 -1.36 0.92
CA THR A 104 5.43 -1.16 -0.43
C THR A 104 4.41 -1.54 -1.50
N ASP A 105 3.84 -2.75 -1.41
CA ASP A 105 2.85 -3.23 -2.38
C ASP A 105 1.57 -2.38 -2.33
N SER A 106 1.16 -1.93 -1.15
CA SER A 106 0.03 -1.01 -0.95
C SER A 106 0.28 0.35 -1.59
N LEU A 107 1.47 0.94 -1.39
CA LEU A 107 1.89 2.20 -2.02
C LEU A 107 1.87 2.08 -3.54
N ALA A 108 2.49 1.02 -4.07
CA ALA A 108 2.53 0.72 -5.50
C ALA A 108 1.13 0.64 -6.10
N ASN A 109 0.21 -0.04 -5.40
CA ASN A 109 -1.15 -0.25 -5.86
C ASN A 109 -1.99 1.04 -5.79
N GLN A 110 -1.83 1.83 -4.73
CA GLN A 110 -2.48 3.14 -4.59
C GLN A 110 -2.05 4.10 -5.71
N VAL A 111 -0.78 4.09 -6.11
CA VAL A 111 -0.32 4.90 -7.26
C VAL A 111 -1.05 4.50 -8.53
N LEU A 112 -1.20 3.20 -8.82
CA LEU A 112 -1.95 2.75 -10.01
C LEU A 112 -3.44 3.12 -9.93
N TRP A 113 -4.07 2.93 -8.78
CA TRP A 113 -5.50 3.27 -8.59
C TRP A 113 -5.77 4.76 -8.73
N ALA A 114 -4.84 5.62 -8.32
CA ALA A 114 -4.93 7.05 -8.52
C ALA A 114 -4.64 7.51 -9.96
N GLY A 115 -4.35 6.58 -10.89
CA GLY A 115 -4.02 6.90 -12.29
C GLY A 115 -2.54 7.22 -12.54
N GLY A 116 -1.67 6.91 -11.58
CA GLY A 116 -0.23 7.10 -11.68
C GLY A 116 0.47 5.97 -12.46
N THR A 117 1.80 6.04 -12.53
CA THR A 117 2.63 5.10 -13.30
C THR A 117 3.68 4.42 -12.42
N PRO A 118 4.23 3.26 -12.83
CA PRO A 118 5.30 2.59 -12.09
C PRO A 118 6.49 3.49 -11.69
N PRO A 119 7.00 4.39 -12.57
CA PRO A 119 8.06 5.33 -12.18
C PRO A 119 7.67 6.27 -11.03
N VAL A 120 6.40 6.70 -10.94
CA VAL A 120 5.92 7.55 -9.84
C VAL A 120 6.01 6.80 -8.51
N ALA A 121 5.58 5.53 -8.48
CA ALA A 121 5.67 4.72 -7.28
C ALA A 121 7.11 4.42 -6.85
N VAL A 122 7.99 4.12 -7.81
CA VAL A 122 9.42 3.88 -7.53
C VAL A 122 10.06 5.13 -6.95
N SER A 123 9.81 6.30 -7.54
CA SER A 123 10.31 7.59 -7.04
C SER A 123 9.76 7.91 -5.64
N LEU A 124 8.46 7.67 -5.41
CA LEU A 124 7.86 7.90 -4.10
C LEU A 124 8.44 6.96 -3.03
N ALA A 125 8.54 5.66 -3.31
CA ALA A 125 9.15 4.69 -2.40
C ALA A 125 10.61 5.05 -2.08
N ALA A 126 11.39 5.47 -3.06
CA ALA A 126 12.76 5.94 -2.84
C ALA A 126 12.82 7.17 -1.93
N SER A 127 11.85 8.09 -2.01
CA SER A 127 11.77 9.27 -1.14
C SER A 127 11.39 8.96 0.31
N VAL A 128 10.75 7.81 0.55
CA VAL A 128 10.48 7.29 1.91
C VAL A 128 11.76 6.71 2.52
N GLY A 129 12.62 6.09 1.71
CA GLY A 129 13.92 5.57 2.11
C GLY A 129 14.01 4.05 2.19
N GLY A 130 15.14 3.54 2.72
CA GLY A 130 15.56 2.14 2.59
C GLY A 130 14.69 1.08 3.29
N ALA A 131 13.68 1.48 4.06
CA ALA A 131 12.75 0.55 4.69
C ALA A 131 11.75 -0.08 3.70
N LEU A 132 11.42 0.63 2.61
CA LEU A 132 10.56 0.09 1.55
C LEU A 132 11.41 -0.64 0.51
N PRO A 133 11.17 -1.93 0.25
CA PRO A 133 11.61 -2.57 -0.97
C PRO A 133 11.20 -1.78 -2.22
N VAL A 134 11.93 -1.96 -3.32
CA VAL A 134 11.57 -1.32 -4.60
C VAL A 134 10.25 -1.90 -5.12
N PRO A 135 9.23 -1.07 -5.44
CA PRO A 135 8.00 -1.51 -6.07
C PRO A 135 8.25 -2.27 -7.37
N ARG A 136 7.52 -3.38 -7.58
CA ARG A 136 7.65 -4.21 -8.78
C ARG A 136 6.32 -4.33 -9.49
N TYR A 137 6.37 -4.43 -10.81
CA TYR A 137 5.20 -4.48 -11.68
C TYR A 137 5.31 -5.61 -12.70
N VAL A 138 4.16 -6.02 -13.22
CA VAL A 138 4.04 -6.88 -14.39
C VAL A 138 3.07 -6.20 -15.36
N SER A 139 3.37 -6.26 -16.66
CA SER A 139 2.45 -5.80 -17.71
C SER A 139 1.63 -7.00 -18.20
N VAL A 140 0.32 -6.85 -18.22
CA VAL A 140 -0.62 -7.88 -18.67
C VAL A 140 -1.67 -7.20 -19.54
N GLY A 141 -1.70 -7.53 -20.84
CA GLY A 141 -2.65 -6.92 -21.79
C GLY A 141 -2.55 -5.40 -21.88
N GLY A 142 -1.34 -4.83 -21.79
CA GLY A 142 -1.12 -3.38 -21.81
C GLY A 142 -1.44 -2.64 -20.50
N ARG A 143 -1.88 -3.36 -19.46
CA ARG A 143 -2.17 -2.81 -18.13
C ARG A 143 -1.09 -3.21 -17.14
N HIS A 144 -0.71 -2.30 -16.25
CA HIS A 144 0.20 -2.61 -15.15
C HIS A 144 -0.56 -3.18 -13.96
N ALA A 145 0.02 -4.23 -13.37
CA ALA A 145 -0.37 -4.74 -12.06
C ALA A 145 0.85 -4.82 -11.14
N VAL A 146 0.65 -4.60 -9.85
CA VAL A 146 1.71 -4.76 -8.85
C VAL A 146 2.14 -6.23 -8.79
N ARG A 147 3.42 -6.49 -9.02
CA ARG A 147 4.05 -7.80 -8.81
C ARG A 147 4.46 -7.92 -7.35
N ARG A 148 3.47 -8.27 -6.52
CA ARG A 148 3.62 -8.31 -5.06
C ARG A 148 4.86 -9.08 -4.60
N ALA A 149 5.61 -8.44 -3.71
CA ALA A 149 6.67 -9.08 -2.92
C ALA A 149 6.14 -9.64 -1.60
N SER A 150 5.04 -9.09 -1.10
CA SER A 150 4.45 -9.48 0.16
C SER A 150 3.30 -10.49 0.02
N CYS A 151 3.06 -11.25 1.08
CA CYS A 151 1.91 -12.14 1.20
C CYS A 151 1.00 -11.63 2.31
N CYS A 152 -0.26 -11.30 1.99
CA CYS A 152 -1.26 -10.88 2.98
C CYS A 152 -1.80 -12.04 3.84
N LEU A 153 -1.48 -13.29 3.48
CA LEU A 153 -1.88 -14.51 4.20
C LEU A 153 -3.39 -14.73 4.29
N ILE A 154 -4.18 -14.07 3.44
CA ILE A 154 -5.63 -14.28 3.37
C ILE A 154 -6.01 -15.76 3.24
N TYR A 155 -5.21 -16.57 2.54
CA TYR A 155 -5.45 -18.02 2.38
C TYR A 155 -5.36 -18.83 3.69
N GLN A 156 -4.90 -18.23 4.79
CA GLN A 156 -4.90 -18.85 6.11
C GLN A 156 -6.20 -18.59 6.88
N ALA A 157 -7.05 -17.68 6.40
CA ALA A 157 -8.38 -17.48 6.94
C ALA A 157 -9.31 -18.61 6.50
N PRO A 158 -10.25 -19.07 7.35
CA PRO A 158 -11.19 -20.13 7.01
C PRO A 158 -12.00 -19.79 5.74
N GLY A 159 -12.06 -20.73 4.79
CA GLY A 159 -12.83 -20.57 3.56
C GLY A 159 -12.17 -19.71 2.47
N GLU A 160 -11.03 -19.06 2.75
CA GLU A 160 -10.37 -18.16 1.82
C GLU A 160 -9.34 -18.86 0.93
N GLN A 161 -9.15 -18.30 -0.27
CA GLN A 161 -8.18 -18.81 -1.25
C GLN A 161 -7.02 -17.83 -1.45
N LYS A 162 -5.94 -18.29 -2.11
CA LYS A 162 -4.86 -17.38 -2.52
C LYS A 162 -5.42 -16.30 -3.45
N CYS A 163 -5.19 -15.03 -3.10
CA CYS A 163 -5.60 -13.90 -3.94
C CYS A 163 -4.89 -13.92 -5.31
N VAL A 164 -5.47 -13.23 -6.30
CA VAL A 164 -4.96 -13.17 -7.70
C VAL A 164 -3.47 -12.81 -7.80
N SER A 165 -2.99 -11.91 -6.93
CA SER A 165 -1.62 -11.38 -6.92
C SER A 165 -0.67 -12.13 -5.96
N CYS A 166 -1.15 -13.17 -5.27
CA CYS A 166 -0.42 -13.84 -4.19
C CYS A 166 0.95 -14.38 -4.66
N PRO A 167 2.07 -14.04 -3.98
CA PRO A 167 3.41 -14.52 -4.35
C PRO A 167 3.63 -16.01 -4.00
N ARG A 168 2.69 -16.66 -3.30
CA ARG A 168 2.73 -18.10 -2.97
C ARG A 168 2.07 -18.99 -4.03
N GLN A 169 1.69 -18.42 -5.16
CA GLN A 169 1.22 -19.16 -6.34
C GLN A 169 2.39 -19.53 -7.24
N HIS A 170 2.21 -20.57 -8.07
CA HIS A 170 3.13 -20.79 -9.18
C HIS A 170 3.14 -19.54 -10.08
N PRO A 171 4.31 -19.09 -10.59
CA PRO A 171 4.40 -17.89 -11.43
C PRO A 171 3.43 -17.89 -12.61
N ASP A 172 3.28 -19.03 -13.29
CA ASP A 172 2.38 -19.16 -14.45
C ASP A 172 0.90 -19.09 -14.07
N ASP A 173 0.52 -19.69 -12.94
CA ASP A 173 -0.85 -19.59 -12.41
C ASP A 173 -1.18 -18.15 -12.05
N ARG A 174 -0.25 -17.46 -11.39
CA ARG A 174 -0.41 -16.05 -11.05
C ARG A 174 -0.56 -15.20 -12.31
N TYR A 175 0.27 -15.42 -13.32
CA TYR A 175 0.16 -14.68 -14.59
C TYR A 175 -1.19 -14.92 -15.28
N ARG A 176 -1.61 -16.18 -15.39
CA ARG A 176 -2.90 -16.56 -15.99
C ARG A 176 -4.09 -15.91 -15.26
N ARG A 177 -4.10 -15.95 -13.93
CA ARG A 177 -5.16 -15.34 -13.12
C ARG A 177 -5.16 -13.82 -13.20
N LEU A 178 -3.98 -13.18 -13.24
CA LEU A 178 -3.87 -11.74 -13.44
C LEU A 178 -4.41 -11.32 -14.82
N ARG A 179 -4.12 -12.11 -15.86
CA ARG A 179 -4.64 -11.88 -17.22
C ARG A 179 -6.16 -11.92 -17.25
N ALA A 180 -6.75 -12.99 -16.71
CA ALA A 180 -8.20 -13.12 -16.62
C ALA A 180 -8.84 -11.96 -15.82
N ALA A 181 -8.25 -11.55 -14.69
CA ALA A 181 -8.79 -10.47 -13.86
C ALA A 181 -8.70 -9.08 -14.51
N LEU A 182 -7.79 -8.88 -15.47
CA LEU A 182 -7.60 -7.60 -16.17
C LEU A 182 -8.31 -7.54 -17.52
N GLY A 183 -9.11 -8.56 -17.87
CA GLY A 183 -9.94 -8.60 -19.08
C GLY A 183 -9.18 -9.03 -20.34
N GLY A 184 -8.16 -9.88 -20.19
CA GLY A 184 -7.44 -10.48 -21.33
C GLY A 184 -7.44 -11.99 -21.31
#